data_AF-A0A3B6MPD0-F1
#
_entry.id   AF-A0A3B6MPD0-F1
#
_cell.length_a   1.000
_cell.length_b   1.000
_cell.length_c   1.000
_cell.angle_alpha   90.00
_cell.angle_beta   90.00
_cell.angle_gamma   90.00
#
_symmetry.space_group_name_H-M   'P 1'
#
loop_
_entity.id
_entity.type
_entity.pdbx_description
1 polymer ?
#
loop_
_entity_poly.entity_id
_entity_poly.type
_entity_poly.pdbx_seq_one_letter_code
_entity_poly.pdbx_strand_id
1 'polypeptide(L)'
;MCYKYPCPSKRAQGNTRTLYSLHCTRAHTGASSMAAGMNASALCFVLLVVMAAGGASAQLSTGFYSSSCPGALGAVASVVQSAVAKEPRMGASILRLFFHDCFVQGCDGSLLLDDTASFQGEKTAMPNNGSVRGFEVIDAIKVAVENICPGVVSCADVLAIAARDSVVALGGPNWAVKVGRRDSTTASFSGANNNIPPPTSGLANLTSLFAAQGLSQKDMVALSGSHTIGQARCTNFRAHIYNETDIDSGFAGTRQSGCPPNSGSGDNNLAPLDLQTPTAFENNYYKNLVAKKGLLHSDQELFNGGATDPLVQYYVSSQSAFFADFVAGMIKMGDISPLTGNNGEIRKNCRKSN
;
A
#
# COMPACT_ATOMS: atom_id res chain seq x y z
N MET A 1 44.32 21.64 23.65
CA MET A 1 43.87 22.76 22.80
C MET A 1 42.40 23.00 23.08
N CYS A 2 42.07 24.14 23.67
CA CYS A 2 40.84 24.95 23.51
C CYS A 2 40.86 26.04 24.60
N TYR A 3 41.26 27.24 24.18
CA TYR A 3 41.04 28.54 24.85
C TYR A 3 39.54 28.93 24.67
N LYS A 4 38.89 29.85 25.40
CA LYS A 4 39.33 31.09 26.06
C LYS A 4 38.22 31.60 27.01
N TYR A 5 38.67 32.29 28.06
CA TYR A 5 37.98 32.99 29.17
C TYR A 5 37.42 34.40 28.76
N PRO A 6 36.84 35.24 29.67
CA PRO A 6 35.63 36.06 29.43
C PRO A 6 35.82 37.59 29.63
N CYS A 7 34.67 38.31 29.74
CA CYS A 7 34.44 39.68 30.30
C CYS A 7 34.80 40.90 29.40
N PRO A 8 34.39 42.17 29.70
CA PRO A 8 33.38 42.72 30.64
C PRO A 8 32.55 43.94 30.10
N SER A 9 31.74 44.51 31.00
CA SER A 9 30.89 45.74 30.98
C SER A 9 31.44 47.05 30.37
N LYS A 10 30.54 48.00 30.02
CA LYS A 10 30.72 49.45 30.21
C LYS A 10 29.42 50.22 30.49
N ARG A 11 29.57 51.31 31.26
CA ARG A 11 28.61 52.26 31.88
C ARG A 11 28.46 53.57 31.09
N ALA A 12 27.53 54.42 31.58
CA ALA A 12 27.42 55.91 31.49
C ALA A 12 26.43 56.43 30.41
N GLN A 13 25.71 57.56 30.52
CA GLN A 13 25.21 58.51 31.55
C GLN A 13 24.40 59.62 30.76
N GLY A 14 23.46 60.35 31.39
CA GLY A 14 22.94 61.67 30.91
C GLY A 14 21.50 61.65 30.37
N ASN A 15 20.43 62.03 31.11
CA ASN A 15 19.96 63.33 31.64
C ASN A 15 19.16 64.19 30.62
N THR A 16 17.84 64.36 30.82
CA THR A 16 17.11 65.65 30.74
C THR A 16 15.63 65.51 31.16
N ARG A 17 15.13 66.55 31.85
CA ARG A 17 13.81 66.70 32.49
C ARG A 17 12.69 67.05 31.48
N THR A 18 11.45 66.69 31.79
CA THR A 18 10.30 67.62 31.65
C THR A 18 9.20 67.26 32.67
N LEU A 19 8.77 68.26 33.45
CA LEU A 19 7.63 68.25 34.39
C LEU A 19 6.37 68.65 33.64
N TYR A 20 5.24 67.95 33.86
CA TYR A 20 3.91 68.56 33.79
C TYR A 20 2.96 67.97 34.85
N SER A 21 2.15 68.86 35.38
CA SER A 21 1.29 68.76 36.56
C SER A 21 -0.07 68.12 36.27
N LEU A 22 -0.75 67.77 37.36
CA LEU A 22 -2.09 67.21 37.57
C LEU A 22 -3.14 67.53 36.49
N HIS A 23 -4.04 66.56 36.23
CA HIS A 23 -5.49 66.77 36.38
C HIS A 23 -6.20 65.44 36.70
N CYS A 24 -6.98 65.47 37.77
CA CYS A 24 -7.86 64.41 38.23
C CYS A 24 -9.26 64.72 37.71
N THR A 25 -9.86 63.83 36.92
CA THR A 25 -11.31 63.85 36.65
C THR A 25 -11.86 62.44 36.69
N ARG A 26 -12.82 62.29 37.60
CA ARG A 26 -13.58 61.09 37.92
C ARG A 26 -14.65 60.91 36.84
N ALA A 27 -14.68 59.75 36.18
CA ALA A 27 -15.80 59.35 35.32
C ALA A 27 -16.29 57.97 35.76
N HIS A 28 -17.44 57.95 36.45
CA HIS A 28 -18.25 56.76 36.67
C HIS A 28 -19.20 56.60 35.49
N THR A 29 -19.18 55.44 34.83
CA THR A 29 -20.31 54.73 34.18
C THR A 29 -19.75 53.34 33.82
N GLY A 30 -20.14 52.25 34.48
CA GLY A 30 -21.41 51.55 34.23
C GLY A 30 -21.16 50.30 33.37
N ALA A 31 -20.31 49.37 33.81
CA ALA A 31 -20.12 48.09 33.14
C ALA A 31 -21.09 47.07 33.76
N SER A 32 -22.22 46.83 33.09
CA SER A 32 -23.12 45.72 33.42
C SER A 32 -22.47 44.41 33.01
N SER A 33 -21.84 43.72 33.97
CA SER A 33 -21.42 42.33 33.80
C SER A 33 -22.66 41.44 33.89
N MET A 34 -23.16 40.99 32.74
CA MET A 34 -24.09 39.85 32.69
C MET A 34 -23.26 38.57 32.82
N ALA A 35 -22.85 38.24 34.04
CA ALA A 35 -22.33 36.92 34.34
C ALA A 35 -23.51 35.93 34.38
N ALA A 36 -23.81 35.31 33.24
CA ALA A 36 -24.70 34.17 33.19
C ALA A 36 -24.05 33.02 33.99
N GLY A 37 -24.55 32.77 35.20
CA GLY A 37 -24.13 31.64 36.03
C GLY A 37 -24.52 30.34 35.33
N MET A 38 -23.58 29.70 34.65
CA MET A 38 -23.75 28.33 34.18
C MET A 38 -23.70 27.41 35.40
N ASN A 39 -24.82 26.75 35.71
CA ASN A 39 -24.91 25.76 36.78
C ASN A 39 -23.79 24.72 36.63
N ALA A 40 -23.08 24.39 37.71
CA ALA A 40 -21.98 23.42 37.70
C ALA A 40 -22.40 22.06 37.11
N SER A 41 -23.67 21.67 37.27
CA SER A 41 -24.25 20.48 36.63
C SER A 41 -24.33 20.57 35.10
N ALA A 42 -24.58 21.74 34.53
CA ALA A 42 -24.58 21.96 33.08
C ALA A 42 -23.16 21.91 32.50
N LEU A 43 -22.16 22.39 33.25
CA LEU A 43 -20.75 22.32 32.87
C LEU A 43 -20.24 20.86 32.86
N CYS A 44 -20.65 20.05 33.84
CA CYS A 44 -20.37 18.61 33.86
C CYS A 44 -21.05 17.86 32.72
N PHE A 45 -22.29 18.22 32.36
CA PHE A 45 -23.00 17.58 31.24
C PHE A 45 -22.36 17.91 29.89
N VAL A 46 -21.91 19.15 29.69
CA VAL A 46 -21.17 19.55 28.48
C VAL A 46 -19.81 18.85 28.41
N LEU A 47 -19.07 18.72 29.53
CA LEU A 47 -17.82 17.95 29.55
C LEU A 47 -18.05 16.46 29.23
N LEU A 48 -19.13 15.85 29.74
CA LEU A 48 -19.49 14.45 29.44
C LEU A 48 -19.87 14.25 27.97
N VAL A 49 -20.59 15.19 27.35
CA VAL A 49 -20.92 15.15 25.91
C VAL A 49 -19.68 15.37 25.05
N VAL A 50 -18.75 16.24 25.46
CA VAL A 50 -17.47 16.46 24.75
C VAL A 50 -16.53 15.26 24.90
N MET A 51 -16.54 14.56 26.04
CA MET A 51 -15.78 13.30 26.21
C MET A 51 -16.43 12.11 25.49
N ALA A 52 -17.76 12.12 25.29
CA ALA A 52 -18.46 11.16 24.43
C ALA A 52 -18.27 11.46 22.93
N ALA A 53 -17.90 12.70 22.58
CA ALA A 53 -17.48 13.10 21.23
C ALA A 53 -15.99 12.84 20.95
N GLY A 54 -15.36 11.92 21.70
CA GLY A 54 -14.10 11.32 21.26
C GLY A 54 -14.33 10.71 19.88
N GLY A 55 -13.67 11.26 18.85
CA GLY A 55 -13.83 10.82 17.47
C GLY A 55 -13.67 9.30 17.41
N ALA A 56 -14.73 8.60 17.01
CA ALA A 56 -14.66 7.17 16.77
C ALA A 56 -13.68 6.97 15.60
N SER A 57 -12.44 6.63 15.91
CA SER A 57 -11.51 6.12 14.90
C SER A 57 -12.06 4.76 14.48
N ALA A 58 -12.78 4.74 13.38
CA ALA A 58 -13.34 3.51 12.86
C ALA A 58 -12.19 2.65 12.35
N GLN A 59 -11.77 1.68 13.16
CA GLN A 59 -10.74 0.70 12.80
C GLN A 59 -11.26 -0.21 11.68
N LEU A 60 -10.33 -0.75 10.87
CA LEU A 60 -10.68 -1.73 9.85
C LEU A 60 -11.40 -2.93 10.48
N SER A 61 -12.50 -3.36 9.86
CA SER A 61 -13.28 -4.53 10.29
C SER A 61 -13.82 -5.29 9.08
N THR A 62 -14.15 -6.57 9.25
CA THR A 62 -14.71 -7.38 8.17
C THR A 62 -16.18 -7.05 7.88
N GLY A 63 -16.84 -6.28 8.76
CA GLY A 63 -18.26 -5.93 8.68
C GLY A 63 -18.54 -4.45 8.48
N PHE A 64 -17.54 -3.64 8.10
CA PHE A 64 -17.66 -2.17 8.02
C PHE A 64 -18.82 -1.71 7.12
N TYR A 65 -19.02 -2.40 5.99
CA TYR A 65 -20.08 -2.08 5.02
C TYR A 65 -21.37 -2.91 5.20
N SER A 66 -21.48 -3.74 6.25
CA SER A 66 -22.60 -4.68 6.39
C SER A 66 -23.97 -4.01 6.51
N SER A 67 -24.03 -2.76 7.00
CA SER A 67 -25.27 -1.96 7.07
C SER A 67 -25.33 -0.88 5.99
N SER A 68 -24.20 -0.20 5.70
CA SER A 68 -24.15 0.95 4.81
C SER A 68 -24.08 0.59 3.33
N CYS A 69 -23.51 -0.57 2.97
CA CYS A 69 -23.53 -1.09 1.61
C CYS A 69 -23.45 -2.62 1.56
N PRO A 70 -24.54 -3.34 1.90
CA PRO A 70 -24.55 -4.81 1.95
C PRO A 70 -24.19 -5.47 0.60
N GLY A 71 -24.43 -4.79 -0.52
CA GLY A 71 -24.14 -5.29 -1.87
C GLY A 71 -22.70 -5.07 -2.36
N ALA A 72 -21.86 -4.35 -1.61
CA ALA A 72 -20.52 -3.94 -2.06
C ALA A 72 -19.64 -5.13 -2.48
N LEU A 73 -19.47 -6.12 -1.58
CA LEU A 73 -18.59 -7.28 -1.82
C LEU A 73 -19.08 -8.11 -3.02
N GLY A 74 -20.39 -8.27 -3.18
CA GLY A 74 -20.97 -8.99 -4.32
C GLY A 74 -20.72 -8.29 -5.66
N ALA A 75 -20.81 -6.95 -5.68
CA ALA A 75 -20.54 -6.16 -6.88
C ALA A 75 -19.06 -6.24 -7.30
N VAL A 76 -18.14 -6.14 -6.33
CA VAL A 76 -16.70 -6.32 -6.58
C VAL A 76 -16.44 -7.71 -7.17
N ALA A 77 -16.94 -8.76 -6.51
CA ALA A 77 -16.72 -10.15 -6.92
C ALA A 77 -17.21 -10.41 -8.35
N SER A 78 -18.39 -9.91 -8.72
CA SER A 78 -18.97 -10.10 -10.06
C SER A 78 -18.11 -9.49 -11.17
N VAL A 79 -17.61 -8.26 -10.98
CA VAL A 79 -16.76 -7.59 -11.96
C VAL A 79 -15.39 -8.27 -12.04
N VAL A 80 -14.79 -8.65 -10.90
CA VAL A 80 -13.51 -9.38 -10.86
C VAL A 80 -13.63 -10.73 -11.57
N GLN A 81 -14.66 -11.52 -11.27
CA GLN A 81 -14.89 -12.82 -11.93
C GLN A 81 -15.01 -12.66 -13.45
N SER A 82 -15.76 -11.66 -13.91
CA SER A 82 -15.91 -11.36 -15.33
C SER A 82 -14.59 -10.95 -15.98
N ALA A 83 -13.78 -10.13 -15.31
CA ALA A 83 -12.49 -9.69 -15.80
C ALA A 83 -11.46 -10.83 -15.86
N VAL A 84 -11.39 -11.67 -14.82
CA VAL A 84 -10.49 -12.84 -14.75
C VAL A 84 -10.91 -13.92 -15.76
N ALA A 85 -12.22 -14.15 -15.95
CA ALA A 85 -12.70 -15.08 -16.97
C ALA A 85 -12.33 -14.64 -18.39
N LYS A 86 -12.29 -13.31 -18.64
CA LYS A 86 -11.87 -12.75 -19.93
C LYS A 86 -10.35 -12.79 -20.12
N GLU A 87 -9.59 -12.49 -19.08
CA GLU A 87 -8.13 -12.54 -19.09
C GLU A 87 -7.63 -13.01 -17.71
N PRO A 88 -7.21 -14.28 -17.54
CA PRO A 88 -6.79 -14.80 -16.25
C PRO A 88 -5.65 -14.00 -15.59
N ARG A 89 -4.74 -13.43 -16.40
CA ARG A 89 -3.66 -12.55 -15.93
C ARG A 89 -4.17 -11.29 -15.21
N MET A 90 -5.42 -10.88 -15.43
CA MET A 90 -6.00 -9.74 -14.75
C MET A 90 -6.05 -9.96 -13.23
N GLY A 91 -6.28 -11.20 -12.78
CA GLY A 91 -6.26 -11.51 -11.34
C GLY A 91 -4.89 -11.26 -10.70
N ALA A 92 -3.82 -11.69 -11.38
CA ALA A 92 -2.44 -11.40 -10.95
C ALA A 92 -2.13 -9.89 -10.98
N SER A 93 -2.70 -9.17 -11.96
CA SER A 93 -2.48 -7.73 -12.12
C SER A 93 -3.13 -6.93 -10.98
N ILE A 94 -4.36 -7.27 -10.61
CA ILE A 94 -5.09 -6.64 -9.49
C ILE A 94 -4.43 -6.97 -8.14
N LEU A 95 -4.01 -8.22 -7.94
CA LEU A 95 -3.25 -8.59 -6.74
C LEU A 95 -1.97 -7.74 -6.61
N ARG A 96 -1.24 -7.55 -7.71
CA ARG A 96 -0.05 -6.68 -7.73
C ARG A 96 -0.38 -5.20 -7.52
N LEU A 97 -1.50 -4.69 -8.04
CA LEU A 97 -1.93 -3.32 -7.76
C LEU A 97 -2.11 -3.10 -6.26
N PHE A 98 -2.73 -4.04 -5.54
CA PHE A 98 -2.91 -3.92 -4.08
C PHE A 98 -1.59 -3.96 -3.32
N PHE A 99 -0.66 -4.83 -3.71
CA PHE A 99 0.70 -4.83 -3.15
C PHE A 99 1.41 -3.48 -3.34
N HIS A 100 1.35 -2.92 -4.55
CA HIS A 100 2.00 -1.64 -4.87
C HIS A 100 1.37 -0.46 -4.13
N ASP A 101 0.04 -0.47 -3.95
CA ASP A 101 -0.67 0.53 -3.14
C ASP A 101 -0.17 0.47 -1.69
N CYS A 102 -0.26 -0.70 -1.06
CA CYS A 102 0.09 -0.85 0.36
C CYS A 102 1.57 -0.55 0.69
N PHE A 103 2.49 -0.76 -0.24
CA PHE A 103 3.92 -0.52 -0.03
C PHE A 103 4.34 0.96 -0.19
N VAL A 104 3.43 1.82 -0.63
CA VAL A 104 3.68 3.25 -0.82
C VAL A 104 2.66 4.01 0.02
N GLN A 105 3.13 4.70 1.06
CA GLN A 105 2.29 5.48 2.01
C GLN A 105 1.11 4.74 2.69
N GLY A 106 0.98 3.42 2.50
CA GLY A 106 -0.06 2.58 3.11
C GLY A 106 -1.16 2.22 2.11
N CYS A 107 -2.09 1.35 2.49
CA CYS A 107 -3.18 0.95 1.61
C CYS A 107 -4.25 2.06 1.56
N ASP A 108 -4.03 3.09 0.75
CA ASP A 108 -4.89 4.28 0.71
C ASP A 108 -5.39 4.63 -0.70
N GLY A 109 -5.14 3.75 -1.68
CA GLY A 109 -5.51 3.96 -3.07
C GLY A 109 -4.75 5.08 -3.78
N SER A 110 -3.62 5.56 -3.26
CA SER A 110 -2.79 6.60 -3.90
C SER A 110 -2.32 6.18 -5.28
N LEU A 111 -1.99 4.90 -5.46
CA LEU A 111 -1.54 4.33 -6.73
C LEU A 111 -2.56 4.54 -7.85
N LEU A 112 -3.85 4.68 -7.51
CA LEU A 112 -4.95 4.82 -8.45
C LEU A 112 -5.06 6.23 -9.04
N LEU A 113 -4.46 7.25 -8.41
CA LEU A 113 -4.48 8.64 -8.90
C LEU A 113 -3.70 8.79 -10.20
N ASP A 114 -4.29 9.47 -11.18
CA ASP A 114 -3.64 9.82 -12.45
C ASP A 114 -2.82 11.11 -12.32
N ASP A 115 -1.72 11.18 -13.07
CA ASP A 115 -0.94 12.41 -13.23
C ASP A 115 -1.80 13.51 -13.86
N THR A 116 -1.61 14.76 -13.42
CA THR A 116 -2.18 15.96 -14.04
C THR A 116 -1.09 17.01 -14.25
N ALA A 117 -1.42 18.15 -14.87
CA ALA A 117 -0.45 19.23 -15.06
C ALA A 117 0.16 19.77 -13.75
N SER A 118 -0.53 19.61 -12.62
CA SER A 118 -0.11 20.11 -11.30
C SER A 118 0.03 19.01 -10.24
N PHE A 119 -0.07 17.73 -10.62
CA PHE A 119 -0.04 16.60 -9.70
C PHE A 119 0.73 15.44 -10.31
N GLN A 120 1.72 14.92 -9.60
CA GLN A 120 2.44 13.71 -9.99
C GLN A 120 1.97 12.54 -9.14
N GLY A 121 1.33 11.56 -9.78
CA GLY A 121 0.93 10.30 -9.18
C GLY A 121 2.09 9.31 -9.11
N GLU A 122 1.75 8.04 -8.88
CA GLU A 122 2.73 6.95 -8.77
C GLU A 122 2.88 6.12 -10.03
N LYS A 123 1.94 6.22 -10.99
CA LYS A 123 1.86 5.32 -12.14
C LYS A 123 3.07 5.42 -13.07
N THR A 124 3.73 6.56 -13.09
CA THR A 124 4.93 6.82 -13.90
C THR A 124 6.24 6.49 -13.17
N ALA A 125 6.20 6.04 -11.91
CA ALA A 125 7.38 5.59 -11.17
C ALA A 125 7.97 4.31 -11.81
N MET A 126 9.27 4.08 -11.63
CA MET A 126 10.00 2.99 -12.28
C MET A 126 9.35 1.59 -12.13
N PRO A 127 8.94 1.13 -10.93
CA PRO A 127 8.33 -0.20 -10.78
C PRO A 127 6.89 -0.29 -11.34
N ASN A 128 6.27 0.85 -11.63
CA ASN A 128 4.89 0.97 -12.10
C ASN A 128 4.80 1.15 -13.62
N ASN A 129 5.67 1.98 -14.19
CA ASN A 129 5.52 2.47 -15.56
C ASN A 129 5.61 1.35 -16.61
N GLY A 130 4.54 1.22 -17.40
CA GLY A 130 4.37 0.12 -18.37
C GLY A 130 4.32 -1.27 -17.73
N SER A 131 4.01 -1.37 -16.43
CA SER A 131 4.04 -2.62 -15.67
C SER A 131 2.74 -2.90 -14.93
N VAL A 132 2.32 -2.03 -14.00
CA VAL A 132 1.03 -2.17 -13.31
C VAL A 132 -0.12 -1.96 -14.30
N ARG A 133 -1.20 -2.72 -14.15
CA ARG A 133 -2.36 -2.71 -15.07
C ARG A 133 -3.62 -3.20 -14.36
N GLY A 134 -4.78 -3.00 -14.98
CA GLY A 134 -6.08 -3.37 -14.40
C GLY A 134 -6.84 -2.20 -13.77
N PHE A 135 -6.36 -0.96 -13.94
CA PHE A 135 -7.02 0.25 -13.44
C PHE A 135 -8.45 0.38 -13.98
N GLU A 136 -8.67 0.01 -15.24
CA GLU A 136 -9.96 -0.04 -15.92
C GLU A 136 -10.94 -1.03 -15.27
N VAL A 137 -10.45 -2.11 -14.66
CA VAL A 137 -11.28 -3.05 -13.90
C VAL A 137 -11.65 -2.43 -12.56
N ILE A 138 -10.71 -1.72 -11.91
CA ILE A 138 -11.00 -0.97 -10.68
C ILE A 138 -12.04 0.13 -10.93
N ASP A 139 -11.98 0.83 -12.07
CA ASP A 139 -12.99 1.80 -12.47
C ASP A 139 -14.37 1.15 -12.65
N ALA A 140 -14.43 0.00 -13.34
CA ALA A 140 -15.67 -0.72 -13.55
C ALA A 140 -16.29 -1.23 -12.23
N ILE A 141 -15.45 -1.73 -11.31
CA ILE A 141 -15.89 -2.10 -9.95
C ILE A 141 -16.43 -0.86 -9.24
N LYS A 142 -15.69 0.26 -9.28
CA LYS A 142 -16.09 1.48 -8.59
C LYS A 142 -17.42 2.01 -9.10
N VAL A 143 -17.65 2.01 -10.41
CA VAL A 143 -18.94 2.37 -11.01
C VAL A 143 -20.05 1.45 -10.51
N ALA A 144 -19.83 0.13 -10.51
CA ALA A 144 -20.82 -0.83 -10.03
C ALA A 144 -21.18 -0.61 -8.56
N VAL A 145 -20.19 -0.32 -7.71
CA VAL A 145 -20.39 -0.06 -6.28
C VAL A 145 -21.08 1.28 -6.04
N GLU A 146 -20.68 2.35 -6.75
CA GLU A 146 -21.32 3.67 -6.64
C GLU A 146 -22.79 3.64 -7.08
N ASN A 147 -23.16 2.79 -8.03
CA ASN A 147 -24.57 2.60 -8.42
C ASN A 147 -25.42 1.93 -7.33
N ILE A 148 -24.81 1.22 -6.39
CA ILE A 148 -25.50 0.55 -5.28
C ILE A 148 -25.55 1.46 -4.06
N CYS A 149 -24.42 2.09 -3.72
CA CYS A 149 -24.25 2.86 -2.49
C CYS A 149 -23.33 4.06 -2.74
N PRO A 150 -23.87 5.16 -3.31
CA PRO A 150 -23.08 6.32 -3.71
C PRO A 150 -22.25 6.89 -2.55
N GLY A 151 -20.94 7.07 -2.76
CA GLY A 151 -20.03 7.70 -1.81
C GLY A 151 -19.77 6.93 -0.52
N VAL A 152 -20.04 5.63 -0.47
CA VAL A 152 -19.87 4.81 0.75
C VAL A 152 -18.53 4.06 0.77
N VAL A 153 -18.17 3.38 -0.31
CA VAL A 153 -17.03 2.45 -0.34
C VAL A 153 -15.80 3.14 -0.96
N SER A 154 -14.67 3.16 -0.26
CA SER A 154 -13.42 3.75 -0.76
C SER A 154 -12.81 2.96 -1.92
N CYS A 155 -11.99 3.62 -2.73
CA CYS A 155 -11.20 2.93 -3.75
C CYS A 155 -10.12 2.04 -3.16
N ALA A 156 -9.54 2.42 -2.01
CA ALA A 156 -8.64 1.58 -1.23
C ALA A 156 -9.28 0.23 -0.85
N ASP A 157 -10.53 0.24 -0.37
CA ASP A 157 -11.23 -1.01 -0.05
C ASP A 157 -11.67 -1.78 -1.29
N VAL A 158 -12.08 -1.09 -2.37
CA VAL A 158 -12.33 -1.73 -3.66
C VAL A 158 -11.11 -2.56 -4.09
N LEU A 159 -9.91 -1.98 -4.01
CA LEU A 159 -8.68 -2.66 -4.40
C LEU A 159 -8.35 -3.85 -3.48
N ALA A 160 -8.52 -3.69 -2.17
CA ALA A 160 -8.29 -4.77 -1.20
C ALA A 160 -9.24 -5.97 -1.42
N ILE A 161 -10.54 -5.71 -1.65
CA ILE A 161 -11.53 -6.76 -1.93
C ILE A 161 -11.22 -7.42 -3.28
N ALA A 162 -10.91 -6.61 -4.30
CA ALA A 162 -10.64 -7.11 -5.64
C ALA A 162 -9.39 -8.00 -5.71
N ALA A 163 -8.34 -7.68 -4.94
CA ALA A 163 -7.15 -8.52 -4.81
C ALA A 163 -7.48 -9.89 -4.22
N ARG A 164 -8.32 -9.93 -3.18
CA ARG A 164 -8.80 -11.20 -2.61
C ARG A 164 -9.60 -12.01 -3.62
N ASP A 165 -10.60 -11.38 -4.23
CA ASP A 165 -11.48 -12.05 -5.20
C ASP A 165 -10.68 -12.56 -6.42
N SER A 166 -9.61 -11.88 -6.80
CA SER A 166 -8.69 -12.31 -7.86
C SER A 166 -7.93 -13.59 -7.52
N VAL A 167 -7.44 -13.72 -6.28
CA VAL A 167 -6.78 -14.95 -5.80
C VAL A 167 -7.77 -16.11 -5.79
N VAL A 168 -8.97 -15.90 -5.27
CA VAL A 168 -10.03 -16.91 -5.23
C VAL A 168 -10.44 -17.35 -6.64
N ALA A 169 -10.62 -16.39 -7.57
CA ALA A 169 -10.98 -16.68 -8.95
C ALA A 169 -9.93 -17.53 -9.70
N LEU A 170 -8.67 -17.51 -9.24
CA LEU A 170 -7.57 -18.31 -9.78
C LEU A 170 -7.30 -19.58 -8.95
N GLY A 171 -8.21 -19.97 -8.05
CA GLY A 171 -8.15 -21.21 -7.28
C GLY A 171 -7.38 -21.13 -5.96
N GLY A 172 -6.99 -19.93 -5.54
CA GLY A 172 -6.26 -19.70 -4.30
C GLY A 172 -7.16 -19.62 -3.06
N PRO A 173 -6.58 -19.33 -1.89
CA PRO A 173 -7.33 -19.27 -0.63
C PRO A 173 -8.25 -18.04 -0.58
N ASN A 174 -9.34 -18.18 0.19
CA ASN A 174 -10.22 -17.08 0.57
C ASN A 174 -9.84 -16.57 1.96
N TRP A 175 -10.09 -15.29 2.24
CA TRP A 175 -9.98 -14.72 3.59
C TRP A 175 -10.96 -13.58 3.80
N ALA A 176 -11.25 -13.30 5.07
CA ALA A 176 -12.08 -12.18 5.47
C ALA A 176 -11.28 -10.87 5.34
N VAL A 177 -11.53 -10.10 4.28
CA VAL A 177 -10.88 -8.83 4.03
C VAL A 177 -11.36 -7.82 5.07
N LYS A 178 -10.44 -7.24 5.85
CA LYS A 178 -10.77 -6.08 6.67
C LYS A 178 -10.95 -4.87 5.77
N VAL A 179 -12.03 -4.12 5.97
CA VAL A 179 -12.44 -2.94 5.21
C VAL A 179 -12.73 -1.78 6.15
N GLY A 180 -12.89 -0.57 5.61
CA GLY A 180 -12.98 0.70 6.33
C GLY A 180 -11.82 1.65 6.02
N ARG A 181 -11.01 1.37 5.00
CA ARG A 181 -9.95 2.27 4.53
C ARG A 181 -10.56 3.50 3.88
N ARG A 182 -9.82 4.60 3.88
CA ARG A 182 -10.16 5.83 3.16
C ARG A 182 -9.12 6.12 2.10
N ASP A 183 -9.54 6.93 1.14
CA ASP A 183 -8.73 7.29 -0.01
C ASP A 183 -7.82 8.47 0.30
N SER A 184 -6.56 8.36 -0.10
CA SER A 184 -5.63 9.49 -0.08
C SER A 184 -5.98 10.54 -1.13
N THR A 185 -5.64 11.80 -0.80
CA THR A 185 -5.71 12.94 -1.72
C THR A 185 -4.34 13.27 -2.33
N THR A 186 -3.32 12.48 -1.97
CA THR A 186 -1.93 12.64 -2.39
C THR A 186 -1.34 11.31 -2.83
N ALA A 187 -0.29 11.36 -3.63
CA ALA A 187 0.47 10.19 -4.05
C ALA A 187 1.96 10.44 -3.83
N SER A 188 2.75 9.37 -3.75
CA SER A 188 4.18 9.47 -3.48
C SER A 188 5.03 8.81 -4.57
N PHE A 189 5.33 9.57 -5.63
CA PHE A 189 6.21 9.12 -6.72
C PHE A 189 7.59 8.66 -6.20
N SER A 190 8.18 9.39 -5.24
CA SER A 190 9.45 9.00 -4.62
C SER A 190 9.30 7.76 -3.74
N GLY A 191 8.21 7.64 -2.99
CA GLY A 191 7.87 6.45 -2.22
C GLY A 191 7.76 5.21 -3.12
N ALA A 192 7.07 5.32 -4.25
CA ALA A 192 6.97 4.24 -5.23
C ALA A 192 8.34 3.79 -5.77
N ASN A 193 9.27 4.71 -6.02
CA ASN A 193 10.62 4.34 -6.48
C ASN A 193 11.51 3.73 -5.38
N ASN A 194 11.26 4.03 -4.11
CA ASN A 194 12.15 3.66 -3.01
C ASN A 194 11.65 2.46 -2.18
N ASN A 195 10.34 2.29 -2.04
CA ASN A 195 9.75 1.33 -1.12
C ASN A 195 9.36 0.01 -1.81
N ILE A 196 9.06 0.04 -3.11
CA ILE A 196 8.68 -1.16 -3.86
C ILE A 196 9.95 -1.95 -4.18
N PRO A 197 10.05 -3.23 -3.75
CA PRO A 197 11.23 -4.05 -4.00
C PRO A 197 11.48 -4.27 -5.49
N PRO A 198 12.71 -3.98 -6.01
CA PRO A 198 13.04 -4.27 -7.39
C PRO A 198 13.30 -5.77 -7.59
N PRO A 199 13.03 -6.33 -8.79
CA PRO A 199 13.17 -7.75 -9.09
C PRO A 199 14.63 -8.24 -9.02
N THR A 200 15.59 -7.32 -9.01
CA THR A 200 17.04 -7.54 -8.91
C THR A 200 17.57 -7.46 -7.48
N SER A 201 16.69 -7.44 -6.47
CA SER A 201 17.10 -7.41 -5.06
C SER A 201 17.56 -8.76 -4.56
N GLY A 202 18.68 -8.78 -3.84
CA GLY A 202 19.09 -9.91 -3.01
C GLY A 202 18.27 -10.06 -1.73
N LEU A 203 18.38 -11.22 -1.08
CA LEU A 203 17.56 -11.60 0.09
C LEU A 203 17.59 -10.59 1.25
N ALA A 204 18.76 -10.01 1.55
CA ALA A 204 18.91 -9.04 2.64
C ALA A 204 18.13 -7.75 2.38
N ASN A 205 18.14 -7.25 1.14
CA ASN A 205 17.40 -6.05 0.77
C ASN A 205 15.89 -6.31 0.76
N LEU A 206 15.46 -7.46 0.22
CA LEU A 206 14.05 -7.89 0.30
C LEU A 206 13.57 -7.92 1.75
N THR A 207 14.34 -8.56 2.63
CA THR A 207 14.02 -8.66 4.06
C THR A 207 13.90 -7.27 4.70
N SER A 208 14.82 -6.36 4.40
CA SER A 208 14.81 -4.98 4.91
C SER A 208 13.58 -4.19 4.44
N LEU A 209 13.25 -4.26 3.15
CA LEU A 209 12.12 -3.54 2.57
C LEU A 209 10.77 -4.03 3.11
N PHE A 210 10.60 -5.35 3.28
CA PHE A 210 9.40 -5.91 3.91
C PHE A 210 9.32 -5.56 5.40
N ALA A 211 10.44 -5.63 6.12
CA ALA A 211 10.50 -5.25 7.54
C ALA A 211 10.16 -3.77 7.76
N ALA A 212 10.54 -2.88 6.83
CA ALA A 212 10.17 -1.47 6.87
C ALA A 212 8.65 -1.25 6.75
N GLN A 213 7.92 -2.20 6.16
CA GLN A 213 6.45 -2.22 6.11
C GLN A 213 5.83 -3.01 7.28
N GLY A 214 6.62 -3.45 8.27
CA GLY A 214 6.15 -4.25 9.40
C GLY A 214 5.87 -5.72 9.06
N LEU A 215 6.38 -6.22 7.93
CA LEU A 215 6.22 -7.60 7.48
C LEU A 215 7.46 -8.43 7.83
N SER A 216 7.27 -9.62 8.39
CA SER A 216 8.38 -10.52 8.72
C SER A 216 8.98 -11.18 7.47
N GLN A 217 10.16 -11.79 7.60
CA GLN A 217 10.75 -12.59 6.52
C GLN A 217 9.84 -13.77 6.12
N LYS A 218 9.06 -14.32 7.06
CA LYS A 218 8.06 -15.35 6.76
C LYS A 218 6.92 -14.79 5.90
N ASP A 219 6.43 -13.59 6.23
CA ASP A 219 5.40 -12.90 5.44
C ASP A 219 5.93 -12.58 4.03
N MET A 220 7.18 -12.14 3.91
CA MET A 220 7.85 -11.92 2.63
C MET A 220 7.87 -13.18 1.75
N VAL A 221 8.36 -14.32 2.27
CA VAL A 221 8.42 -15.58 1.49
C VAL A 221 7.01 -16.07 1.10
N ALA A 222 6.02 -15.91 1.99
CA ALA A 222 4.64 -16.24 1.68
C ALA A 222 4.07 -15.33 0.57
N LEU A 223 4.24 -14.01 0.69
CA LEU A 223 3.72 -13.04 -0.27
C LEU A 223 4.40 -13.13 -1.64
N SER A 224 5.69 -13.48 -1.70
CA SER A 224 6.37 -13.81 -2.96
C SER A 224 5.72 -14.98 -3.70
N GLY A 225 5.02 -15.87 -2.98
CA GLY A 225 4.19 -16.91 -3.57
C GLY A 225 3.10 -16.39 -4.53
N SER A 226 2.77 -15.10 -4.50
CA SER A 226 1.91 -14.45 -5.52
C SER A 226 2.44 -14.63 -6.95
N HIS A 227 3.75 -14.83 -7.13
CA HIS A 227 4.37 -15.10 -8.42
C HIS A 227 4.06 -16.50 -8.97
N THR A 228 3.23 -17.30 -8.29
CA THR A 228 2.61 -18.51 -8.89
C THR A 228 1.66 -18.18 -10.06
N ILE A 229 1.24 -16.92 -10.20
CA ILE A 229 0.40 -16.44 -11.31
C ILE A 229 1.00 -15.21 -11.98
N GLY A 230 0.59 -14.96 -13.21
CA GLY A 230 0.94 -13.75 -13.94
C GLY A 230 2.23 -13.85 -14.74
N GLN A 231 2.74 -12.71 -15.19
CA GLN A 231 3.86 -12.63 -16.13
C GLN A 231 4.71 -11.39 -15.88
N ALA A 232 6.00 -11.50 -16.11
CA ALA A 232 6.96 -10.41 -16.08
C ALA A 232 7.44 -10.03 -17.47
N ARG A 233 7.83 -8.76 -17.65
CA ARG A 233 8.50 -8.29 -18.87
C ARG A 233 9.98 -8.71 -18.85
N CYS A 234 10.55 -9.00 -20.02
CA CYS A 234 11.95 -9.35 -20.24
C CYS A 234 12.93 -8.44 -19.51
N THR A 235 12.68 -7.13 -19.48
CA THR A 235 13.52 -6.18 -18.73
C THR A 235 13.74 -6.53 -17.25
N ASN A 236 12.80 -7.24 -16.61
CA ASN A 236 12.88 -7.59 -15.18
C ASN A 236 13.69 -8.85 -14.88
N PHE A 237 13.93 -9.71 -15.87
CA PHE A 237 14.61 -11.00 -15.68
C PHE A 237 15.78 -11.23 -16.63
N ARG A 238 16.02 -10.31 -17.58
CA ARG A 238 17.09 -10.44 -18.57
C ARG A 238 18.46 -10.68 -17.93
N ALA A 239 18.81 -9.91 -16.90
CA ALA A 239 20.09 -10.09 -16.21
C ALA A 239 20.22 -11.50 -15.62
N HIS A 240 19.18 -11.99 -14.94
CA HIS A 240 19.14 -13.30 -14.32
C HIS A 240 19.36 -14.43 -15.33
N ILE A 241 18.64 -14.40 -16.46
CA ILE A 241 18.74 -15.49 -17.45
C ILE A 241 20.02 -15.48 -18.28
N TYR A 242 20.81 -14.39 -18.29
CA TYR A 242 22.05 -14.29 -19.08
C TYR A 242 23.33 -14.29 -18.24
N ASN A 243 23.29 -13.77 -17.02
CA ASN A 243 24.49 -13.44 -16.26
C ASN A 243 24.64 -14.23 -14.95
N GLU A 244 23.61 -14.95 -14.51
CA GLU A 244 23.57 -15.61 -13.21
C GLU A 244 23.69 -17.13 -13.34
N THR A 245 24.07 -17.80 -12.24
CA THR A 245 24.43 -19.24 -12.23
C THR A 245 23.53 -20.09 -11.32
N ASP A 246 22.64 -19.44 -10.60
CA ASP A 246 21.60 -20.01 -9.75
C ASP A 246 20.30 -20.31 -10.51
N ILE A 247 20.35 -20.27 -11.84
CA ILE A 247 19.25 -20.65 -12.75
C ILE A 247 19.57 -21.94 -13.53
N ASP A 248 18.57 -22.80 -13.71
CA ASP A 248 18.66 -23.99 -14.56
C ASP A 248 18.96 -23.59 -16.01
N SER A 249 20.02 -24.16 -16.59
CA SER A 249 20.52 -23.73 -17.91
C SER A 249 19.51 -23.99 -19.04
N GLY A 250 18.74 -25.07 -18.95
CA GLY A 250 17.67 -25.38 -19.91
C GLY A 250 16.51 -24.38 -19.81
N PHE A 251 16.11 -24.04 -18.58
CA PHE A 251 15.11 -23.00 -18.34
C PHE A 251 15.58 -21.62 -18.82
N ALA A 252 16.81 -21.22 -18.49
CA ALA A 252 17.42 -20.00 -18.98
C ALA A 252 17.40 -19.95 -20.51
N GLY A 253 17.88 -20.99 -21.20
CA GLY A 253 17.82 -21.09 -22.66
C GLY A 253 16.41 -20.95 -23.23
N THR A 254 15.40 -21.52 -22.55
CA THR A 254 14.00 -21.35 -22.92
C THR A 254 13.55 -19.89 -22.81
N ARG A 255 13.91 -19.19 -21.72
CA ARG A 255 13.56 -17.77 -21.52
C ARG A 255 14.27 -16.85 -22.51
N GLN A 256 15.55 -17.13 -22.82
CA GLN A 256 16.36 -16.37 -23.78
C GLN A 256 15.75 -16.38 -25.18
N SER A 257 15.04 -17.44 -25.59
CA SER A 257 14.36 -17.49 -26.89
C SER A 257 13.32 -16.37 -27.11
N GLY A 258 12.71 -15.88 -26.02
CA GLY A 258 11.74 -14.79 -26.03
C GLY A 258 12.26 -13.47 -25.47
N CYS A 259 13.51 -13.41 -25.01
CA CYS A 259 14.08 -12.26 -24.32
C CYS A 259 15.50 -12.00 -24.85
N PRO A 260 15.67 -11.11 -25.84
CA PRO A 260 16.97 -10.80 -26.44
C PRO A 260 18.00 -10.29 -25.40
N PRO A 261 19.31 -10.51 -25.63
CA PRO A 261 20.36 -10.19 -24.65
C PRO A 261 20.58 -8.69 -24.44
N ASN A 262 20.26 -7.87 -25.44
CA ASN A 262 20.49 -6.43 -25.40
C ASN A 262 19.19 -5.69 -25.06
N SER A 263 19.28 -4.73 -24.14
CA SER A 263 18.21 -3.77 -23.87
C SER A 263 17.82 -3.00 -25.13
N GLY A 264 16.56 -2.56 -25.22
CA GLY A 264 15.99 -1.93 -26.41
C GLY A 264 15.42 -2.92 -27.43
N SER A 265 15.63 -4.22 -27.24
CA SER A 265 15.04 -5.28 -28.06
C SER A 265 14.26 -6.26 -27.19
N GLY A 266 12.98 -6.45 -27.50
CA GLY A 266 12.10 -7.37 -26.78
C GLY A 266 11.88 -7.04 -25.30
N ASP A 267 12.17 -5.82 -24.84
CA ASP A 267 12.05 -5.42 -23.42
C ASP A 267 10.66 -5.71 -22.83
N ASN A 268 9.63 -5.57 -23.65
CA ASN A 268 8.23 -5.79 -23.27
C ASN A 268 7.74 -7.22 -23.51
N ASN A 269 8.58 -8.12 -24.05
CA ASN A 269 8.21 -9.52 -24.22
C ASN A 269 7.91 -10.13 -22.85
N LEU A 270 6.84 -10.90 -22.79
CA LEU A 270 6.30 -11.42 -21.54
C LEU A 270 6.70 -12.87 -21.35
N ALA A 271 7.10 -13.22 -20.14
CA ALA A 271 7.26 -14.60 -19.71
C ALA A 271 6.43 -14.86 -18.45
N PRO A 272 5.77 -16.02 -18.34
CA PRO A 272 5.07 -16.38 -17.12
C PRO A 272 6.03 -16.52 -15.94
N LEU A 273 5.59 -16.04 -14.77
CA LEU A 273 6.35 -16.15 -13.51
C LEU A 273 6.38 -17.61 -13.03
N ASP A 274 5.27 -18.35 -13.19
CA ASP A 274 5.21 -19.80 -13.05
C ASP A 274 5.14 -20.47 -14.43
N LEU A 275 6.12 -21.31 -14.74
CA LEU A 275 6.17 -22.05 -16.00
C LEU A 275 5.06 -23.11 -16.15
N GLN A 276 4.66 -23.78 -15.07
CA GLN A 276 3.82 -24.98 -15.16
C GLN A 276 2.34 -24.61 -15.17
N THR A 277 1.96 -23.66 -14.32
CA THR A 277 0.55 -23.32 -14.06
C THR A 277 0.35 -21.80 -13.95
N PRO A 278 0.67 -21.02 -15.00
CA PRO A 278 0.75 -19.55 -14.96
C PRO A 278 -0.55 -18.81 -14.59
N THR A 279 -1.67 -19.53 -14.50
CA THR A 279 -3.00 -19.02 -14.20
C THR A 279 -3.69 -19.76 -13.05
N ALA A 280 -2.97 -20.58 -12.28
CA ALA A 280 -3.50 -21.24 -11.09
C ALA A 280 -2.73 -20.75 -9.85
N PHE A 281 -3.46 -20.34 -8.81
CA PHE A 281 -2.86 -19.92 -7.56
C PHE A 281 -2.57 -21.15 -6.68
N GLU A 282 -1.34 -21.64 -6.70
CA GLU A 282 -0.92 -22.85 -6.00
C GLU A 282 0.52 -22.76 -5.48
N ASN A 283 1.09 -23.85 -4.96
CA ASN A 283 2.46 -23.85 -4.42
C ASN A 283 3.55 -24.15 -5.46
N ASN A 284 3.23 -24.17 -6.76
CA ASN A 284 4.17 -24.56 -7.79
C ASN A 284 5.32 -23.54 -7.99
N TYR A 285 5.08 -22.27 -7.68
CA TYR A 285 6.14 -21.26 -7.51
C TYR A 285 7.33 -21.78 -6.69
N TYR A 286 7.09 -22.35 -5.51
CA TYR A 286 8.15 -22.85 -4.64
C TYR A 286 8.86 -24.09 -5.21
N LYS A 287 8.13 -24.95 -5.94
CA LYS A 287 8.72 -26.10 -6.65
C LYS A 287 9.67 -25.64 -7.74
N ASN A 288 9.33 -24.54 -8.43
CA ASN A 288 10.21 -23.94 -9.42
C ASN A 288 11.50 -23.42 -8.77
N LEU A 289 11.44 -22.77 -7.60
CA LEU A 289 12.65 -22.27 -6.91
C LEU A 289 13.63 -23.40 -6.56
N VAL A 290 13.13 -24.51 -6.01
CA VAL A 290 13.94 -25.70 -5.70
C VAL A 290 14.59 -26.30 -6.94
N ALA A 291 13.92 -26.20 -8.09
CA ALA A 291 14.44 -26.64 -9.38
C ALA A 291 15.33 -25.61 -10.08
N LYS A 292 15.68 -24.49 -9.43
CA LYS A 292 16.41 -23.34 -10.03
C LYS A 292 15.68 -22.70 -11.22
N LYS A 293 14.35 -22.66 -11.16
CA LYS A 293 13.47 -22.13 -12.20
C LYS A 293 12.68 -20.91 -11.73
N GLY A 294 13.17 -20.18 -10.71
CA GLY A 294 12.68 -18.85 -10.41
C GLY A 294 12.91 -17.92 -11.60
N LEU A 295 11.94 -17.09 -11.98
CA LEU A 295 12.10 -16.22 -13.14
C LEU A 295 12.94 -14.98 -12.79
N LEU A 296 12.61 -14.33 -11.69
CA LEU A 296 13.30 -13.11 -11.24
C LEU A 296 14.49 -13.48 -10.34
N HIS A 297 15.53 -12.65 -10.32
CA HIS A 297 16.64 -12.80 -9.37
C HIS A 297 16.11 -12.86 -7.92
N SER A 298 15.25 -11.91 -7.56
CA SER A 298 14.57 -11.86 -6.25
C SER A 298 13.74 -13.11 -5.90
N ASP A 299 13.27 -13.88 -6.89
CA ASP A 299 12.61 -15.15 -6.63
C ASP A 299 13.62 -16.22 -6.22
N GLN A 300 14.69 -16.34 -7.01
CA GLN A 300 15.69 -17.39 -6.79
C GLN A 300 16.50 -17.17 -5.51
N GLU A 301 16.65 -15.92 -5.09
CA GLU A 301 17.24 -15.52 -3.79
C GLU A 301 16.49 -16.07 -2.57
N LEU A 302 15.22 -16.48 -2.71
CA LEU A 302 14.48 -17.13 -1.61
C LEU A 302 14.93 -18.57 -1.38
N PHE A 303 15.58 -19.20 -2.37
CA PHE A 303 16.11 -20.56 -2.30
C PHE A 303 17.51 -20.60 -2.93
N ASN A 304 18.50 -20.09 -2.19
CA ASN A 304 19.89 -19.94 -2.65
C ASN A 304 20.92 -20.31 -1.56
N GLY A 305 20.60 -21.29 -0.70
CA GLY A 305 21.44 -21.70 0.42
C GLY A 305 21.31 -20.79 1.65
N GLY A 306 20.19 -20.08 1.78
CA GLY A 306 19.96 -19.03 2.78
C GLY A 306 18.99 -19.42 3.90
N ALA A 307 18.66 -18.43 4.73
CA ALA A 307 17.76 -18.61 5.89
C ALA A 307 16.31 -18.95 5.50
N THR A 308 15.90 -18.66 4.27
CA THR A 308 14.54 -18.89 3.76
C THR A 308 14.34 -20.29 3.16
N ASP A 309 15.41 -21.01 2.85
CA ASP A 309 15.36 -22.33 2.21
C ASP A 309 14.45 -23.34 2.95
N PRO A 310 14.50 -23.48 4.30
CA PRO A 310 13.62 -24.41 5.01
C PRO A 310 12.14 -24.06 4.85
N LEU A 311 11.80 -22.78 4.78
CA LEU A 311 10.42 -22.33 4.62
C LEU A 311 9.92 -22.59 3.19
N VAL A 312 10.76 -22.36 2.17
CA VAL A 312 10.45 -22.71 0.78
C VAL A 312 10.18 -24.22 0.65
N GLN A 313 11.04 -25.07 1.24
CA GLN A 313 10.84 -26.53 1.26
C GLN A 313 9.54 -26.93 1.96
N TYR A 314 9.20 -26.24 3.06
CA TYR A 314 7.95 -26.48 3.75
C TYR A 314 6.74 -26.18 2.84
N TYR A 315 6.75 -25.06 2.12
CA TYR A 315 5.69 -24.73 1.17
C TYR A 315 5.64 -25.66 -0.05
N VAL A 316 6.77 -26.20 -0.52
CA VAL A 316 6.79 -27.28 -1.53
C VAL A 316 6.01 -28.50 -1.03
N SER A 317 6.22 -28.90 0.22
CA SER A 317 5.58 -30.08 0.81
C SER A 317 4.11 -29.86 1.19
N SER A 318 3.68 -28.61 1.39
CA SER A 318 2.36 -28.29 1.92
C SER A 318 1.79 -26.99 1.33
N GLN A 319 0.89 -27.15 0.35
CA GLN A 319 0.12 -26.04 -0.19
C GLN A 319 -0.81 -25.40 0.86
N SER A 320 -1.36 -26.18 1.78
CA SER A 320 -2.21 -25.65 2.85
C SER A 320 -1.42 -24.76 3.80
N ALA A 321 -0.16 -25.10 4.10
CA ALA A 321 0.72 -24.24 4.89
C ALA A 321 1.04 -22.93 4.16
N PHE A 322 1.38 -23.00 2.87
CA PHE A 322 1.56 -21.82 2.04
C PHE A 322 0.31 -20.93 2.07
N PHE A 323 -0.87 -21.48 1.82
CA PHE A 323 -2.11 -20.72 1.81
C PHE A 323 -2.42 -20.06 3.16
N ALA A 324 -2.20 -20.76 4.27
CA ALA A 324 -2.42 -20.21 5.61
C ALA A 324 -1.51 -18.99 5.87
N ASP A 325 -0.23 -19.11 5.53
CA ASP A 325 0.74 -18.03 5.72
C ASP A 325 0.57 -16.90 4.71
N PHE A 326 0.15 -17.20 3.48
CA PHE A 326 -0.22 -16.22 2.46
C PHE A 326 -1.40 -15.37 2.93
N VAL A 327 -2.47 -15.99 3.45
CA VAL A 327 -3.63 -15.29 4.02
C VAL A 327 -3.21 -14.38 5.19
N ALA A 328 -2.37 -14.88 6.10
CA ALA A 328 -1.86 -14.09 7.22
C ALA A 328 -1.04 -12.88 6.71
N GLY A 329 -0.17 -13.09 5.72
CA GLY A 329 0.62 -12.04 5.07
C GLY A 329 -0.26 -11.00 4.37
N MET A 330 -1.28 -11.41 3.62
CA MET A 330 -2.20 -10.51 2.92
C MET A 330 -3.03 -9.66 3.88
N ILE A 331 -3.46 -10.22 5.01
CA ILE A 331 -4.18 -9.45 6.06
C ILE A 331 -3.25 -8.40 6.67
N LYS A 332 -2.01 -8.79 7.04
CA LYS A 332 -1.03 -7.83 7.58
C LYS A 332 -0.66 -6.75 6.58
N MET A 333 -0.43 -7.11 5.32
CA MET A 333 -0.14 -6.17 4.24
C MET A 333 -1.30 -5.18 4.06
N GLY A 334 -2.54 -5.66 4.09
CA GLY A 334 -3.72 -4.81 4.04
C GLY A 334 -3.87 -3.85 5.23
N ASP A 335 -3.21 -4.12 6.35
CA ASP A 335 -3.24 -3.30 7.56
C ASP A 335 -2.09 -2.26 7.60
N ILE A 336 -1.30 -2.13 6.53
CA ILE A 336 -0.21 -1.14 6.46
C ILE A 336 -0.80 0.28 6.39
N SER A 337 -0.60 1.05 7.45
CA SER A 337 -0.85 2.50 7.57
C SER A 337 -2.16 3.00 6.92
N PRO A 338 -3.33 2.38 7.18
CA PRO A 338 -4.56 2.76 6.51
C PRO A 338 -5.04 4.14 6.98
N LEU A 339 -5.56 4.94 6.05
CA LEU A 339 -6.38 6.09 6.40
C LEU A 339 -7.74 5.59 6.91
N THR A 340 -8.18 6.08 8.07
CA THR A 340 -9.42 5.65 8.75
C THR A 340 -10.15 6.84 9.38
N GLY A 341 -11.40 6.62 9.81
CA GLY A 341 -12.22 7.65 10.45
C GLY A 341 -12.51 8.82 9.50
N ASN A 342 -11.96 10.00 9.82
CA ASN A 342 -12.11 11.21 8.99
C ASN A 342 -10.85 11.56 8.18
N ASN A 343 -9.80 10.73 8.22
CA ASN A 343 -8.57 10.96 7.48
C ASN A 343 -8.74 10.49 6.03
N GLY A 344 -8.45 11.36 5.05
CA GLY A 344 -8.71 11.06 3.63
C GLY A 344 -10.19 11.19 3.25
N GLU A 345 -10.57 10.66 2.09
CA GLU A 345 -11.90 10.80 1.50
C GLU A 345 -12.51 9.47 1.03
N ILE A 346 -13.73 9.53 0.51
CA ILE A 346 -14.30 8.44 -0.31
C ILE A 346 -14.40 8.99 -1.73
N ARG A 347 -13.44 8.62 -2.59
CA ARG A 347 -13.43 9.09 -3.98
C ARG A 347 -14.61 8.49 -4.72
N LYS A 348 -15.30 9.29 -5.55
CA LYS A 348 -16.33 8.76 -6.49
C LYS A 348 -15.71 8.18 -7.75
N ASN A 349 -14.53 8.68 -8.13
CA ASN A 349 -13.72 8.18 -9.24
C ASN A 349 -12.31 7.92 -8.71
N CYS A 350 -11.83 6.69 -8.80
CA CYS A 350 -10.54 6.31 -8.21
C CYS A 350 -9.33 7.00 -8.84
N ARG A 351 -9.49 7.62 -10.01
CA ARG A 351 -8.39 8.27 -10.74
C ARG A 351 -8.06 9.67 -10.28
N LYS A 352 -8.91 10.28 -9.45
CA LYS A 352 -8.71 11.66 -9.00
C LYS A 352 -9.28 11.88 -7.60
N SER A 353 -8.74 12.85 -6.88
CA SER A 353 -9.39 13.37 -5.69
C SER A 353 -10.74 14.00 -6.07
N ASN A 354 -11.69 14.05 -5.13
CA ASN A 354 -13.04 14.55 -5.38
C ASN A 354 -13.08 16.03 -5.80
#